data_AF-A0A2N5YM45-F1
#
_entry.id   AF-A0A2N5YM45-F1
#
_cell.length_a   1.000
_cell.length_b   1.000
_cell.length_c   1.000
_cell.angle_alpha   90.00
_cell.angle_beta   90.00
_cell.angle_gamma   90.00
#
_symmetry.space_group_name_H-M   'P 1'
#
loop_
_entity.id
_entity.type
_entity.pdbx_description
1 polymer ?
#
loop_
_entity_poly.entity_id
_entity_poly.type
_entity_poly.pdbx_seq_one_letter_code
_entity_poly.pdbx_strand_id
1 'polypeptide(L)'
;MIRKWIKRKNEKSLILFFNGWSLDEKPFLRLNSENFDICMFSEYGADIDWDMRDVKDYDKVYILAYSLGVAGGYSFPFDLNVEKAVAINGTGQPVDDKYGIPSVVFKGTEKNLSEQNLIKFYKRITSSKQAYQYMLEFIDNANIDRLRRELVWFYDFERKRIHSELFDMAIICTKDRIFPAENQRAWWNEKNCKTVELEDAHFPFHRWASWNEILELEV
;
A
#
# COMPACT_ATOMS: atom_id res chain seq x y z
N MET A 1 -7.78 8.63 -6.86
CA MET A 1 -6.39 8.16 -6.80
C MET A 1 -5.69 8.60 -8.08
N ILE A 2 -4.37 8.72 -8.10
CA ILE A 2 -3.59 9.00 -9.31
C ILE A 2 -2.90 7.71 -9.75
N ARG A 3 -2.89 7.48 -11.06
CA ARG A 3 -2.21 6.35 -11.70
C ARG A 3 -0.89 6.81 -12.32
N LYS A 4 0.20 6.07 -12.10
CA LYS A 4 1.52 6.36 -12.67
C LYS A 4 2.24 5.08 -13.10
N TRP A 5 2.71 5.06 -14.34
CA TRP A 5 3.62 4.02 -14.83
C TRP A 5 5.02 4.28 -14.27
N ILE A 6 5.47 3.43 -13.36
CA ILE A 6 6.84 3.51 -12.82
C ILE A 6 7.82 2.67 -13.66
N LYS A 7 7.28 1.65 -14.35
CA LYS A 7 7.98 0.88 -15.36
C LYS A 7 7.00 0.41 -16.42
N ARG A 8 7.30 0.68 -17.70
CA ARG A 8 6.51 0.22 -18.84
C ARG A 8 7.43 -0.10 -20.01
N LYS A 9 7.74 -1.38 -20.20
CA LYS A 9 8.64 -1.94 -21.20
C LYS A 9 7.92 -2.92 -22.15
N ASN A 10 6.58 -2.95 -22.10
CA ASN A 10 5.74 -3.88 -22.86
C ASN A 10 5.97 -5.34 -22.45
N GLU A 11 6.11 -5.56 -21.15
CA GLU A 11 6.12 -6.90 -20.60
C GLU A 11 4.74 -7.56 -20.74
N LYS A 12 4.69 -8.88 -20.65
CA LYS A 12 3.42 -9.63 -20.71
C LYS A 12 2.62 -9.60 -19.41
N SER A 13 3.30 -9.32 -18.31
CA SER A 13 2.70 -9.28 -16.97
C SER A 13 2.74 -7.87 -16.39
N LEU A 14 1.71 -7.54 -15.63
CA LEU A 14 1.56 -6.24 -14.99
C LEU A 14 1.40 -6.38 -13.48
N ILE A 15 2.09 -5.54 -12.73
CA ILE A 15 1.80 -5.30 -11.32
C ILE A 15 1.02 -3.99 -11.19
N LEU A 16 -0.19 -4.08 -10.65
CA LEU A 16 -0.92 -2.93 -10.11
C LEU A 16 -0.49 -2.75 -8.65
N PHE A 17 0.30 -1.71 -8.38
CA PHE A 17 0.81 -1.42 -7.05
C PHE A 17 0.02 -0.29 -6.38
N PHE A 18 -0.80 -0.62 -5.39
CA PHE A 18 -1.50 0.36 -4.57
C PHE A 18 -0.60 0.80 -3.40
N ASN A 19 -0.01 1.98 -3.54
CA ASN A 19 0.98 2.51 -2.61
C ASN A 19 0.36 2.97 -1.28
N GLY A 20 1.19 3.07 -0.24
CA GLY A 20 0.78 3.67 1.02
C GLY A 20 0.66 5.19 0.94
N TRP A 21 -0.12 5.76 1.86
CA TRP A 21 -0.22 7.21 2.02
C TRP A 21 1.16 7.85 2.21
N SER A 22 1.31 9.08 1.73
CA SER A 22 2.53 9.91 1.80
C SER A 22 3.72 9.51 0.94
N LEU A 23 3.68 8.37 0.27
CA LEU A 23 4.79 7.91 -0.57
C LEU A 23 4.53 8.15 -2.07
N ASP A 24 5.59 8.49 -2.78
CA ASP A 24 5.65 8.46 -4.24
C ASP A 24 6.35 7.17 -4.73
N GLU A 25 6.79 7.14 -5.98
CA GLU A 25 7.46 5.95 -6.53
C GLU A 25 8.89 5.75 -6.07
N LYS A 26 9.58 6.79 -5.58
CA LYS A 26 11.03 6.78 -5.43
C LYS A 26 11.53 5.70 -4.46
N PRO A 27 10.88 5.44 -3.30
CA PRO A 27 11.30 4.38 -2.38
C PRO A 27 11.28 2.96 -2.99
N PHE A 28 10.59 2.79 -4.11
CA PHE A 28 10.39 1.49 -4.77
C PHE A 28 11.27 1.30 -6.01
N LEU A 29 11.97 2.34 -6.48
CA LEU A 29 12.80 2.27 -7.68
C LEU A 29 14.00 1.31 -7.56
N ARG A 30 14.39 0.95 -6.33
CA ARG A 30 15.41 -0.08 -6.05
C ARG A 30 14.95 -1.51 -6.35
N LEU A 31 13.64 -1.75 -6.45
CA LEU A 31 13.11 -3.07 -6.71
C LEU A 31 13.19 -3.38 -8.20
N ASN A 32 13.98 -4.40 -8.54
CA ASN A 32 14.07 -4.90 -9.90
C ASN A 32 12.74 -5.49 -10.36
N SER A 33 12.45 -5.31 -11.64
CA SER A 33 11.18 -5.73 -12.26
C SER A 33 11.44 -6.31 -13.64
N GLU A 34 12.09 -7.46 -13.72
CA GLU A 34 12.56 -7.99 -15.00
C GLU A 34 11.41 -8.40 -15.92
N ASN A 35 10.34 -8.96 -15.35
CA ASN A 35 9.25 -9.59 -16.11
C ASN A 35 7.90 -8.87 -15.94
N PHE A 36 7.91 -7.67 -15.36
CA PHE A 36 6.70 -6.90 -15.08
C PHE A 36 6.82 -5.46 -15.53
N ASP A 37 5.76 -4.99 -16.15
CA ASP A 37 5.40 -3.58 -16.09
C ASP A 37 4.78 -3.29 -14.72
N ILE A 38 4.90 -2.04 -14.26
CA ILE A 38 4.38 -1.63 -12.96
C ILE A 38 3.63 -0.33 -13.10
N CYS A 39 2.35 -0.40 -12.72
CA CYS A 39 1.46 0.73 -12.64
C CYS A 39 1.11 0.99 -11.18
N MET A 40 1.54 2.14 -10.66
CA MET A 40 1.34 2.53 -9.27
C MET A 40 0.08 3.39 -9.14
N PHE A 41 -0.68 3.14 -8.08
CA PHE A 41 -1.76 4.00 -7.62
C PHE A 41 -1.38 4.65 -6.29
N SER A 42 -1.61 5.95 -6.17
CA SER A 42 -1.37 6.74 -4.96
C SER A 42 -2.36 7.91 -4.90
N GLU A 43 -2.20 8.83 -3.94
CA GLU A 43 -3.02 10.06 -3.84
C GLU A 43 -4.54 9.76 -3.84
N TYR A 44 -4.97 8.91 -2.92
CA TYR A 44 -6.36 8.47 -2.82
C TYR A 44 -7.32 9.66 -2.61
N GLY A 45 -8.51 9.57 -3.20
CA GLY A 45 -9.49 10.66 -3.21
C GLY A 45 -9.32 11.74 -4.29
N ALA A 46 -8.24 11.72 -5.07
CA ALA A 46 -8.20 12.46 -6.33
C ALA A 46 -9.15 11.85 -7.37
N ASP A 47 -9.60 12.63 -8.35
CA ASP A 47 -10.28 12.08 -9.53
C ASP A 47 -9.29 11.25 -10.35
N ILE A 48 -9.69 10.03 -10.72
CA ILE A 48 -8.90 9.16 -11.60
C ILE A 48 -9.56 9.10 -12.97
N ASP A 49 -8.73 9.13 -14.01
CA ASP A 49 -9.14 8.67 -15.33
C ASP A 49 -9.20 7.13 -15.33
N TRP A 50 -10.41 6.60 -15.42
CA TRP A 50 -10.70 5.18 -15.42
C TRP A 50 -10.46 4.51 -16.79
N ASP A 51 -9.75 5.15 -17.72
CA ASP A 51 -9.29 4.46 -18.93
C ASP A 51 -8.26 3.37 -18.60
N MET A 52 -8.76 2.14 -18.48
CA MET A 52 -7.99 0.93 -18.17
C MET A 52 -7.71 0.07 -19.41
N ARG A 53 -7.97 0.57 -20.63
CA ARG A 53 -7.71 -0.20 -21.86
C ARG A 53 -6.27 -0.69 -21.93
N ASP A 54 -5.33 0.17 -21.53
CA ASP A 54 -3.90 -0.15 -21.52
C ASP A 54 -3.49 -1.21 -20.49
N VAL A 55 -4.38 -1.56 -19.55
CA VAL A 55 -4.17 -2.61 -18.56
C VAL A 55 -4.87 -3.92 -18.95
N LYS A 56 -5.94 -3.85 -19.74
CA LYS A 56 -6.69 -5.04 -20.19
C LYS A 56 -5.91 -5.91 -21.18
N ASP A 57 -4.87 -5.37 -21.82
CA ASP A 57 -4.07 -6.08 -22.83
C ASP A 57 -2.98 -7.00 -22.21
N TYR A 58 -2.78 -6.98 -20.89
CA TYR A 58 -1.79 -7.83 -20.24
C TYR A 58 -2.31 -9.27 -20.03
N ASP A 59 -1.47 -10.26 -20.32
CA ASP A 59 -1.78 -11.68 -20.16
C ASP A 59 -2.05 -12.05 -18.69
N LYS A 60 -1.27 -11.44 -17.78
CA LYS A 60 -1.37 -11.66 -16.33
C LYS A 60 -1.31 -10.35 -15.57
N VAL A 61 -2.26 -10.15 -14.66
CA VAL A 61 -2.29 -9.00 -13.76
C VAL A 61 -2.07 -9.47 -12.32
N TYR A 62 -1.19 -8.80 -11.61
CA TYR A 62 -0.92 -9.02 -10.20
C TYR A 62 -1.26 -7.76 -9.42
N ILE A 63 -1.73 -7.92 -8.20
CA ILE A 63 -1.99 -6.80 -7.29
C ILE A 63 -1.01 -6.88 -6.13
N LEU A 64 -0.35 -5.76 -5.87
CA LEU A 64 0.37 -5.55 -4.63
C LEU A 64 -0.20 -4.30 -3.98
N ALA A 65 -0.56 -4.37 -2.70
CA ALA A 65 -1.11 -3.23 -2.00
C ALA A 65 -0.45 -3.06 -0.63
N TYR A 66 -0.01 -1.84 -0.35
CA TYR A 66 0.73 -1.52 0.87
C TYR A 66 -0.04 -0.54 1.74
N SER A 67 -0.15 -0.83 3.05
CA SER A 67 -0.71 0.10 4.03
C SER A 67 -2.14 0.51 3.65
N LEU A 68 -2.43 1.81 3.67
CA LEU A 68 -3.70 2.37 3.22
C LEU A 68 -4.03 2.07 1.74
N GLY A 69 -3.04 1.67 0.94
CA GLY A 69 -3.26 1.18 -0.41
C GLY A 69 -4.02 -0.14 -0.47
N VAL A 70 -4.03 -0.94 0.60
CA VAL A 70 -4.89 -2.14 0.68
C VAL A 70 -6.37 -1.76 0.54
N ALA A 71 -6.80 -0.75 1.30
CA ALA A 71 -8.12 -0.15 1.14
C ALA A 71 -8.27 0.50 -0.26
N GLY A 72 -7.25 1.22 -0.74
CA GLY A 72 -7.22 1.72 -2.12
C GLY A 72 -7.59 0.66 -3.17
N GLY A 73 -6.96 -0.52 -3.10
CA GLY A 73 -7.25 -1.66 -3.98
C GLY A 73 -8.68 -2.17 -3.88
N TYR A 74 -9.25 -2.24 -2.67
CA TYR A 74 -10.65 -2.63 -2.46
C TYR A 74 -11.67 -1.64 -3.05
N SER A 75 -11.30 -0.37 -3.23
CA SER A 75 -12.14 0.64 -3.92
C SER A 75 -11.94 0.67 -5.43
N PHE A 76 -11.00 -0.12 -5.96
CA PHE A 76 -10.72 -0.17 -7.37
C PHE A 76 -11.75 -1.07 -8.09
N PRO A 77 -12.53 -0.55 -9.05
CA PRO A 77 -13.47 -1.35 -9.82
C PRO A 77 -12.68 -2.32 -10.72
N PHE A 78 -12.80 -3.62 -10.44
CA PHE A 78 -12.11 -4.66 -11.19
C PHE A 78 -13.00 -5.15 -12.34
N ASP A 79 -12.38 -5.24 -13.52
CA ASP A 79 -12.77 -6.12 -14.62
C ASP A 79 -11.46 -6.61 -15.27
N LEU A 80 -10.64 -7.28 -14.47
CA LEU A 80 -9.30 -7.78 -14.85
C LEU A 80 -9.12 -9.21 -14.35
N ASN A 81 -8.37 -10.01 -15.11
CA ASN A 81 -7.96 -11.35 -14.71
C ASN A 81 -6.75 -11.26 -13.78
N VAL A 82 -7.00 -11.26 -12.47
CA VAL A 82 -5.96 -11.14 -11.43
C VAL A 82 -5.42 -12.53 -11.10
N GLU A 83 -4.13 -12.74 -11.33
CA GLU A 83 -3.44 -14.01 -11.04
C GLU A 83 -3.16 -14.19 -9.55
N LYS A 84 -2.71 -13.11 -8.89
CA LYS A 84 -2.42 -13.10 -7.45
C LYS A 84 -2.50 -11.67 -6.89
N ALA A 85 -3.07 -11.53 -5.71
CA ALA A 85 -3.19 -10.29 -4.98
C ALA A 85 -2.59 -10.42 -3.57
N VAL A 86 -1.61 -9.56 -3.26
CA VAL A 86 -0.91 -9.55 -1.96
C VAL A 86 -1.08 -8.21 -1.26
N ALA A 87 -1.59 -8.25 -0.03
CA ALA A 87 -1.59 -7.12 0.89
C ALA A 87 -0.30 -7.11 1.72
N ILE A 88 0.23 -5.92 2.01
CA ILE A 88 1.42 -5.73 2.84
C ILE A 88 1.09 -4.69 3.89
N ASN A 89 1.14 -5.08 5.16
CA ASN A 89 1.00 -4.17 6.30
C ASN A 89 -0.25 -3.27 6.26
N GLY A 90 -1.40 -3.80 5.88
CA GLY A 90 -2.65 -3.05 5.75
C GLY A 90 -3.87 -3.96 5.70
N THR A 91 -5.06 -3.37 5.73
CA THR A 91 -6.34 -4.09 5.76
C THR A 91 -7.41 -3.39 4.93
N GLY A 92 -8.52 -4.10 4.67
CA GLY A 92 -9.69 -3.53 4.00
C GLY A 92 -10.58 -2.66 4.90
N GLN A 93 -10.23 -2.56 6.19
CA GLN A 93 -10.87 -1.66 7.15
C GLN A 93 -9.79 -0.79 7.82
N PRO A 94 -9.34 0.28 7.12
CA PRO A 94 -8.09 0.97 7.44
C PRO A 94 -8.14 1.80 8.73
N VAL A 95 -9.32 2.28 9.13
CA VAL A 95 -9.52 3.11 10.33
C VAL A 95 -10.48 2.39 11.26
N ASP A 96 -9.93 1.57 12.15
CA ASP A 96 -10.69 0.74 13.07
C ASP A 96 -9.80 0.24 14.21
N ASP A 97 -10.34 0.22 15.42
CA ASP A 97 -9.58 -0.12 16.63
C ASP A 97 -9.26 -1.62 16.73
N LYS A 98 -10.01 -2.48 16.02
CA LYS A 98 -9.83 -3.94 15.98
C LYS A 98 -9.13 -4.40 14.70
N TYR A 99 -9.36 -3.74 13.56
CA TYR A 99 -8.95 -4.25 12.24
C TYR A 99 -7.96 -3.38 11.48
N GLY A 100 -7.73 -2.14 11.90
CA GLY A 100 -6.90 -1.21 11.15
C GLY A 100 -6.00 -0.37 12.04
N ILE A 101 -5.72 0.85 11.57
CA ILE A 101 -5.10 1.89 12.37
C ILE A 101 -6.12 2.33 13.42
N PRO A 102 -5.78 2.34 14.72
CA PRO A 102 -6.68 2.83 15.75
C PRO A 102 -7.19 4.24 15.43
N SER A 103 -8.49 4.46 15.59
CA SER A 103 -9.20 5.67 15.18
C SER A 103 -8.60 6.93 15.79
N VAL A 104 -8.16 6.85 17.05
CA VAL A 104 -7.50 7.96 17.76
C VAL A 104 -6.14 8.28 17.14
N VAL A 105 -5.37 7.27 16.74
CA VAL A 105 -4.06 7.45 16.09
C VAL A 105 -4.24 8.04 14.68
N PHE A 106 -5.22 7.56 13.93
CA PHE A 106 -5.52 8.05 12.59
C PHE A 106 -5.94 9.53 12.63
N LYS A 107 -6.94 9.87 13.48
CA LYS A 107 -7.39 11.25 13.70
C LYS A 107 -6.28 12.16 14.22
N GLY A 108 -5.45 11.64 15.13
CA GLY A 108 -4.29 12.38 15.65
C GLY A 108 -3.27 12.69 14.56
N THR A 109 -3.07 11.78 13.60
CA THR A 109 -2.16 11.99 12.46
C THR A 109 -2.69 13.07 11.52
N GLU A 110 -3.98 13.02 11.17
CA GLU A 110 -4.64 14.01 10.31
C GLU A 110 -4.64 15.41 10.95
N LYS A 111 -5.11 15.52 12.20
CA LYS A 111 -5.20 16.79 12.93
C LYS A 111 -3.86 17.47 13.14
N ASN A 112 -2.81 16.71 13.44
CA ASN A 112 -1.48 17.24 13.74
C ASN A 112 -0.53 17.18 12.54
N LEU A 113 -1.03 16.92 11.32
CA LEU A 113 -0.17 16.77 10.16
C LEU A 113 0.59 18.07 9.86
N SER A 114 1.91 17.96 9.82
CA SER A 114 2.86 19.01 9.44
C SER A 114 4.10 18.34 8.85
N GLU A 115 4.97 19.09 8.19
CA GLU A 115 6.23 18.56 7.66
C GLU A 115 7.08 17.88 8.75
N GLN A 116 7.18 18.50 9.93
CA GLN A 116 7.90 17.93 11.06
C GLN A 116 7.29 16.61 11.56
N ASN A 117 5.96 16.51 11.57
CA ASN A 117 5.28 15.29 12.01
C ASN A 117 5.28 14.21 10.92
N LEU A 118 5.38 14.59 9.64
CA LEU A 118 5.62 13.66 8.53
C LEU A 118 7.01 13.02 8.62
N ILE A 119 8.04 13.81 8.93
CA ILE A 119 9.40 13.28 9.21
C ILE A 119 9.37 12.25 10.35
N LYS A 120 8.66 12.56 11.45
CA LYS A 120 8.48 11.61 12.57
C LYS A 120 7.65 10.39 12.16
N PHE A 121 6.72 10.52 11.22
CA PHE A 121 5.99 9.39 10.65
C PHE A 121 6.95 8.44 9.91
N TYR A 122 7.87 8.94 9.08
CA TYR A 122 8.86 8.09 8.40
C TYR A 122 9.78 7.32 9.36
N LYS A 123 10.09 7.91 10.52
CA LYS A 123 10.80 7.20 11.59
C LYS A 123 9.97 6.06 12.20
N ARG A 124 8.64 6.20 12.24
CA ARG A 124 7.74 5.16 12.78
C ARG A 124 7.53 4.00 11.81
N ILE A 125 7.53 4.27 10.50
CA ILE A 125 7.32 3.23 9.49
C ILE A 125 8.56 2.38 9.22
N THR A 126 9.75 2.84 9.62
CA THR A 126 11.03 2.17 9.35
C THR A 126 11.59 1.48 10.59
N SER A 127 12.31 0.37 10.38
CA SER A 127 12.88 -0.47 11.45
C SER A 127 14.31 -0.12 11.85
N SER A 128 15.02 0.66 11.03
CA SER A 128 16.43 1.01 11.24
C SER A 128 16.72 2.48 10.91
N LYS A 129 17.85 2.98 11.43
CA LYS A 129 18.34 4.32 11.10
C LYS A 129 18.62 4.44 9.60
N GLN A 130 19.17 3.40 8.99
CA GLN A 130 19.50 3.36 7.57
C GLN A 130 18.23 3.44 6.71
N ALA A 131 17.22 2.62 7.02
CA ALA A 131 15.93 2.68 6.33
C ALA A 131 15.26 4.06 6.51
N TYR A 132 15.34 4.65 7.70
CA TYR A 132 14.84 6.00 7.93
C TYR A 132 15.57 7.06 7.09
N GLN A 133 16.91 7.03 7.02
CA GLN A 133 17.68 7.95 6.18
C GLN A 133 17.31 7.80 4.70
N TYR A 134 17.19 6.56 4.21
CA TYR A 134 16.74 6.29 2.85
C TYR A 134 15.39 6.94 2.55
N MET A 135 14.41 6.84 3.47
CA MET A 135 13.10 7.50 3.28
C MET A 135 13.20 9.03 3.24
N LEU A 136 14.14 9.63 4.00
CA LEU A 136 14.33 11.08 4.01
C LEU A 136 14.91 11.62 2.70
N GLU A 137 15.62 10.81 1.92
CA GLU A 137 16.13 11.21 0.60
C GLU A 137 14.99 11.52 -0.39
N PHE A 138 13.76 11.06 -0.11
CA PHE A 138 12.61 11.20 -1.00
C PHE A 138 11.49 12.09 -0.43
N ILE A 139 11.73 12.80 0.68
CA ILE A 139 10.69 13.62 1.34
C ILE A 139 10.40 14.96 0.65
N ASP A 140 11.14 15.31 -0.40
CA ASP A 140 11.07 16.62 -1.02
C ASP A 140 9.67 16.96 -1.56
N ASN A 141 9.22 18.20 -1.26
CA ASN A 141 7.99 18.82 -1.75
C ASN A 141 6.68 18.16 -1.26
N ALA A 142 6.66 17.58 -0.05
CA ALA A 142 5.45 17.03 0.53
C ALA A 142 4.34 18.10 0.65
N ASN A 143 3.28 17.97 -0.16
CA ASN A 143 2.11 18.84 -0.07
C ASN A 143 1.21 18.39 1.09
N ILE A 144 1.37 19.05 2.25
CA ILE A 144 0.66 18.71 3.49
C ILE A 144 -0.87 18.75 3.33
N ASP A 145 -1.41 19.71 2.58
CA ASP A 145 -2.85 19.83 2.39
C ASP A 145 -3.40 18.70 1.52
N ARG A 146 -2.67 18.31 0.47
CA ARG A 146 -2.97 17.10 -0.31
C ARG A 146 -2.98 15.86 0.57
N LEU A 147 -1.92 15.66 1.36
CA LEU A 147 -1.81 14.50 2.26
C LEU A 147 -2.92 14.46 3.31
N ARG A 148 -3.37 15.62 3.80
CA ARG A 148 -4.50 15.71 4.72
C ARG A 148 -5.81 15.32 4.04
N ARG A 149 -6.06 15.82 2.83
CA ARG A 149 -7.26 15.44 2.04
C ARG A 149 -7.31 13.94 1.78
N GLU A 150 -6.17 13.33 1.48
CA GLU A 150 -6.04 11.89 1.28
C GLU A 150 -6.40 11.10 2.56
N LEU A 151 -5.95 11.54 3.75
CA LEU A 151 -6.37 10.92 5.01
C LEU A 151 -7.87 11.03 5.25
N VAL A 152 -8.46 12.21 4.97
CA VAL A 152 -9.90 12.43 5.14
C VAL A 152 -10.71 11.48 4.25
N TRP A 153 -10.21 11.16 3.05
CA TRP A 153 -10.87 10.23 2.15
C TRP A 153 -11.06 8.83 2.77
N PHE A 154 -10.16 8.37 3.63
CA PHE A 154 -10.25 7.05 4.27
C PHE A 154 -11.25 6.97 5.43
N TYR A 155 -11.75 8.09 5.97
CA TYR A 155 -12.73 8.04 7.07
C TYR A 155 -14.03 7.34 6.67
N ASP A 156 -14.49 7.54 5.43
CA ASP A 156 -15.70 6.90 4.91
C ASP A 156 -15.36 5.77 3.93
N PHE A 157 -14.27 5.03 4.17
CA PHE A 157 -13.81 3.98 3.24
C PHE A 157 -14.84 2.86 3.06
N GLU A 158 -15.54 2.45 4.13
CA GLU A 158 -16.57 1.39 4.07
C GLU A 158 -17.63 1.66 3.00
N ARG A 159 -18.00 2.93 2.77
CA ARG A 159 -18.97 3.32 1.73
C ARG A 159 -18.38 3.34 0.32
N LYS A 160 -17.06 3.37 0.21
CA LYS A 160 -16.29 3.42 -1.05
C LYS A 160 -15.79 2.03 -1.47
N ARG A 161 -15.83 1.05 -0.57
CA ARG A 161 -15.42 -0.32 -0.84
C ARG A 161 -16.34 -0.95 -1.88
N ILE A 162 -15.74 -1.48 -2.94
CA ILE A 162 -16.47 -2.15 -4.02
C ILE A 162 -16.40 -3.67 -3.82
N HIS A 163 -15.26 -4.19 -3.36
CA HIS A 163 -15.04 -5.63 -3.19
C HIS A 163 -14.95 -6.00 -1.71
N SER A 164 -15.56 -7.11 -1.31
CA SER A 164 -15.43 -7.67 0.04
C SER A 164 -14.21 -8.58 0.20
N GLU A 165 -13.77 -9.19 -0.90
CA GLU A 165 -12.69 -10.18 -0.98
C GLU A 165 -11.82 -9.82 -2.20
N LEU A 166 -10.51 -9.71 -2.01
CA LEU A 166 -9.59 -9.25 -3.05
C LEU A 166 -8.22 -9.93 -2.93
N PHE A 167 -7.69 -10.01 -1.71
CA PHE A 167 -6.33 -10.46 -1.47
C PHE A 167 -6.26 -11.95 -1.15
N ASP A 168 -5.41 -12.67 -1.89
CA ASP A 168 -5.11 -14.09 -1.67
C ASP A 168 -4.21 -14.30 -0.45
N MET A 169 -3.38 -13.29 -0.16
CA MET A 169 -2.34 -13.35 0.85
C MET A 169 -2.11 -11.97 1.48
N ALA A 170 -1.74 -11.97 2.76
CA ALA A 170 -1.28 -10.80 3.48
C ALA A 170 0.08 -11.01 4.15
N ILE A 171 0.97 -10.03 4.01
CA ILE A 171 2.24 -9.96 4.70
C ILE A 171 2.07 -9.02 5.90
N ILE A 172 2.32 -9.52 7.11
CA ILE A 172 2.16 -8.80 8.37
C ILE A 172 3.52 -8.62 9.02
N CYS A 173 3.92 -7.38 9.26
CA CYS A 173 5.14 -7.07 9.99
C CYS A 173 4.87 -6.95 11.48
N THR A 174 5.56 -7.76 12.29
CA THR A 174 5.26 -7.91 13.73
C THR A 174 5.66 -6.69 14.57
N LYS A 175 6.52 -5.81 14.05
CA LYS A 175 6.92 -4.53 14.69
C LYS A 175 6.29 -3.32 14.00
N ASP A 176 5.20 -3.52 13.25
CA ASP A 176 4.44 -2.44 12.62
C ASP A 176 3.83 -1.51 13.70
N ARG A 177 4.16 -0.22 13.60
CA ARG A 177 3.71 0.82 14.53
C ARG A 177 2.58 1.69 13.95
N ILE A 178 2.12 1.38 12.74
CA ILE A 178 1.04 2.07 12.04
C ILE A 178 -0.21 1.20 12.05
N PHE A 179 -0.11 0.00 11.47
CA PHE A 179 -1.14 -1.04 11.55
C PHE A 179 -0.69 -2.10 12.56
N PRO A 180 -1.21 -2.10 13.80
CA PRO A 180 -0.81 -3.08 14.80
C PRO A 180 -0.96 -4.50 14.26
N ALA A 181 0.05 -5.36 14.48
CA ALA A 181 0.06 -6.72 13.95
C ALA A 181 -1.19 -7.51 14.39
N GLU A 182 -1.64 -7.35 15.64
CA GLU A 182 -2.87 -7.99 16.13
C GLU A 182 -4.11 -7.56 15.36
N ASN A 183 -4.19 -6.30 14.95
CA ASN A 183 -5.32 -5.79 14.19
C ASN A 183 -5.34 -6.39 12.78
N GLN A 184 -4.16 -6.49 12.15
CA GLN A 184 -4.02 -7.16 10.86
C GLN A 184 -4.38 -8.64 10.95
N ARG A 185 -3.90 -9.36 11.98
CA ARG A 185 -4.27 -10.77 12.22
C ARG A 185 -5.77 -10.93 12.39
N ALA A 186 -6.40 -10.08 13.19
CA ALA A 186 -7.85 -10.14 13.41
C ALA A 186 -8.62 -9.98 12.10
N TRP A 187 -8.22 -9.01 11.25
CA TRP A 187 -8.85 -8.79 9.95
C TRP A 187 -8.63 -9.96 8.99
N TRP A 188 -7.38 -10.38 8.80
CA TRP A 188 -7.04 -11.40 7.81
C TRP A 188 -7.54 -12.80 8.21
N ASN A 189 -7.61 -13.10 9.50
CA ASN A 189 -8.26 -14.30 10.01
C ASN A 189 -9.77 -14.29 9.73
N GLU A 190 -10.45 -13.15 9.93
CA GLU A 190 -11.88 -13.01 9.58
C GLU A 190 -12.14 -13.19 8.08
N LYS A 191 -11.19 -12.78 7.24
CA LYS A 191 -11.25 -12.97 5.78
C LYS A 191 -10.78 -14.34 5.30
N ASN A 192 -10.40 -15.26 6.21
CA ASN A 192 -9.78 -16.54 5.86
C ASN A 192 -8.61 -16.40 4.87
N CYS A 193 -7.89 -15.28 4.96
CA CYS A 193 -6.78 -14.95 4.06
C CYS A 193 -5.49 -15.59 4.60
N LYS A 194 -4.63 -16.07 3.70
CA LYS A 194 -3.33 -16.61 4.06
C LYS A 194 -2.41 -15.50 4.56
N THR A 195 -1.68 -15.72 5.65
CA THR A 195 -0.79 -14.70 6.23
C THR A 195 0.64 -15.18 6.36
N VAL A 196 1.60 -14.32 6.02
CA VAL A 196 3.04 -14.50 6.32
C VAL A 196 3.49 -13.39 7.26
N GLU A 197 4.19 -13.75 8.33
CA GLU A 197 4.73 -12.80 9.29
C GLU A 197 6.21 -12.51 9.07
N LEU A 198 6.57 -11.23 9.15
CA LEU A 198 7.95 -10.76 9.07
C LEU A 198 8.31 -9.97 10.33
N GLU A 199 9.50 -10.21 10.88
CA GLU A 199 10.00 -9.41 11.99
C GLU A 199 10.56 -8.06 11.51
N ASP A 200 9.67 -7.13 11.16
CA ASP A 200 10.02 -5.83 10.60
C ASP A 200 9.03 -4.72 11.01
N ALA A 201 9.31 -3.48 10.63
CA ALA A 201 8.41 -2.35 10.75
C ALA A 201 7.46 -2.25 9.54
N HIS A 202 6.65 -1.19 9.53
CA HIS A 202 5.62 -0.95 8.53
C HIS A 202 6.15 -0.92 7.08
N PHE A 203 7.39 -0.49 6.83
CA PHE A 203 7.99 -0.42 5.49
C PHE A 203 9.07 -1.51 5.31
N PRO A 204 8.69 -2.76 4.94
CA PRO A 204 9.60 -3.89 4.83
C PRO A 204 10.30 -4.00 3.48
N PHE A 205 10.11 -3.05 2.56
CA PHE A 205 10.61 -3.15 1.18
C PHE A 205 12.13 -3.24 1.05
N HIS A 206 12.85 -2.95 2.14
CA HIS A 206 14.29 -3.15 2.16
C HIS A 206 14.72 -4.63 2.13
N ARG A 207 13.80 -5.55 2.40
CA ARG A 207 14.02 -7.00 2.43
C ARG A 207 14.09 -7.65 1.05
N TRP A 208 13.55 -6.99 0.04
CA TRP A 208 13.48 -7.54 -1.31
C TRP A 208 14.38 -6.78 -2.28
N ALA A 209 14.96 -7.51 -3.22
CA ALA A 209 15.70 -6.94 -4.34
C ALA A 209 14.82 -6.80 -5.59
N SER A 210 13.70 -7.51 -5.66
CA SER A 210 12.79 -7.51 -6.81
C SER A 210 11.32 -7.61 -6.41
N TRP A 211 10.42 -7.24 -7.33
CA TRP A 211 8.99 -7.44 -7.14
C TRP A 211 8.57 -8.91 -7.20
N ASN A 212 9.32 -9.73 -7.95
CA ASN A 212 9.18 -11.19 -8.01
C ASN A 212 9.24 -11.81 -6.62
N GLU A 213 10.25 -11.46 -5.83
CA GLU A 213 10.43 -12.01 -4.48
C GLU A 213 9.23 -11.76 -3.57
N ILE A 214 8.48 -10.67 -3.76
CA ILE A 214 7.25 -10.40 -3.00
C ILE A 214 6.13 -11.34 -3.43
N LEU A 215 5.96 -11.51 -4.74
CA LEU A 215 4.91 -12.36 -5.31
C LEU A 215 5.18 -13.85 -5.13
N GLU A 216 6.43 -14.26 -4.99
CA GLU A 216 6.86 -15.65 -4.82
C GLU A 216 6.91 -16.10 -3.35
N LEU A 217 6.62 -15.20 -2.39
CA LEU A 217 6.49 -15.61 -0.99
C LEU A 217 5.41 -16.69 -0.84
N GLU A 218 5.82 -17.81 -0.26
CA GLU A 218 4.98 -18.93 0.12
C GLU A 218 4.45 -18.74 1.55
N VAL A 219 3.28 -19.33 1.82
CA VAL A 219 2.57 -19.30 3.11
C VAL A 219 2.79 -20.62 3.83
#